data_AF-A0A2J7QK38-F1
#
_entry.id   AF-A0A2J7QK38-F1
#
_cell.length_a   1.000
_cell.length_b   1.000
_cell.length_c   1.000
_cell.angle_alpha   90.00
_cell.angle_beta   90.00
_cell.angle_gamma   90.00
#
_symmetry.space_group_name_H-M   'P 1'
#
loop_
_entity.id
_entity.type
_entity.pdbx_description
1 polymer ?
#
loop_
_entity_poly.entity_id
_entity_poly.type
_entity_poly.pdbx_seq_one_letter_code
_entity_poly.pdbx_strand_id
1 'polypeptide(L)'
;MAVCRGSGRLSTSRNSDVIEKVRTLIMEDCRLAIHEVADEVWISRGSANTILTKDLGMRRMTAKFVPKLLSPEQQLRLEGFLAKHGIPQVRQAPYSPDMAPCDFWLFPRLKTPLKGSRFDNRKDIQNATAQLHAIPKESFHNYV
;
A
#
# COMPACT_ATOMS: atom_id res chain seq x y z
N MET A 1 -20.56 -0.18 -39.42
CA MET A 1 -19.81 0.96 -38.85
C MET A 1 -18.82 0.44 -37.83
N ALA A 2 -17.53 0.44 -38.16
CA ALA A 2 -16.46 0.08 -37.23
C ALA A 2 -15.87 1.38 -36.65
N VAL A 3 -15.98 1.56 -35.34
CA VAL A 3 -15.33 2.68 -34.64
C VAL A 3 -13.86 2.30 -34.43
N CYS A 4 -12.99 2.93 -35.21
CA CYS A 4 -11.54 2.84 -35.03
C CYS A 4 -11.16 3.37 -33.63
N ARG A 5 -10.65 2.49 -32.77
CA ARG A 5 -10.04 2.88 -31.50
C ARG A 5 -8.69 3.53 -31.79
N GLY A 6 -8.56 4.82 -31.49
CA GLY A 6 -7.34 5.59 -31.73
C GLY A 6 -6.16 5.08 -30.91
N SER A 7 -5.21 4.42 -31.58
CA SER A 7 -3.80 4.43 -31.21
C SER A 7 -3.11 5.54 -32.01
N GLY A 8 -2.36 6.45 -31.36
CA GLY A 8 -1.40 7.25 -32.16
C GLY A 8 -1.13 8.70 -31.77
N ARG A 9 -1.35 9.14 -30.52
CA ARG A 9 -0.62 10.33 -30.02
C ARG A 9 0.07 9.98 -28.72
N LEU A 10 1.39 9.77 -28.76
CA LEU A 10 2.22 9.84 -27.57
C LEU A 10 1.98 11.24 -26.98
N SER A 11 1.26 11.31 -25.86
CA SER A 11 1.08 12.58 -25.17
C SER A 11 2.47 13.03 -24.73
N THR A 12 2.84 14.28 -25.00
CA THR A 12 4.06 14.91 -24.48
C THR A 12 4.21 14.73 -22.96
N SER A 13 3.09 14.49 -22.26
CA SER A 13 3.06 14.21 -20.82
C SER A 13 3.47 12.78 -20.40
N ARG A 14 3.64 11.81 -21.31
CA ARG A 14 3.99 10.40 -20.99
C ARG A 14 5.31 9.98 -21.65
N ASN A 15 6.32 10.84 -21.56
CA ASN A 15 7.69 10.52 -21.95
C ASN A 15 8.39 9.68 -20.85
N SER A 16 9.40 8.86 -21.19
CA SER A 16 10.13 8.06 -20.18
C SER A 16 10.75 8.94 -19.11
N ASP A 17 11.30 10.09 -19.50
CA ASP A 17 11.94 11.05 -18.58
C ASP A 17 10.94 11.60 -17.56
N VAL A 18 9.71 11.87 -18.01
CA VAL A 18 8.61 12.35 -17.16
C VAL A 18 8.18 11.25 -16.18
N ILE A 19 8.09 10.01 -16.66
CA ILE A 19 7.73 8.85 -15.83
C ILE A 19 8.80 8.61 -14.75
N GLU A 20 10.07 8.72 -15.11
CA GLU A 20 11.18 8.55 -14.17
C GLU A 20 11.22 9.70 -13.14
N LYS A 21 11.00 10.95 -13.56
CA LYS A 21 10.88 12.09 -12.64
C LYS A 21 9.76 11.88 -11.62
N VAL A 22 8.58 11.45 -12.07
CA VAL A 22 7.45 11.13 -11.17
C VAL A 22 7.80 10.00 -10.20
N ARG A 23 8.53 8.97 -10.68
CA ARG A 23 8.98 7.87 -9.83
C ARG A 23 9.93 8.34 -8.75
N THR A 24 10.91 9.16 -9.09
CA THR A 24 11.88 9.71 -8.13
C THR A 24 11.20 10.56 -7.06
N LEU A 25 10.32 11.49 -7.46
CA LEU A 25 9.57 12.34 -6.53
C LEU A 25 8.78 11.55 -5.49
N ILE A 26 8.15 10.45 -5.89
CA ILE A 26 7.37 9.61 -4.97
C ILE A 26 8.23 8.69 -4.11
N MET A 27 9.41 8.29 -4.61
CA MET A 27 10.37 7.57 -3.79
C MET A 27 10.98 8.48 -2.72
N GLU A 28 11.13 9.78 -3.00
CA GLU A 28 11.54 10.80 -2.03
C GLU A 28 10.44 11.09 -1.00
N ASP A 29 9.23 11.43 -1.45
CA ASP A 29 8.06 11.56 -0.57
C ASP A 29 6.83 10.84 -1.13
N CYS A 30 6.53 9.68 -0.54
CA CYS A 30 5.38 8.88 -0.91
C CYS A 30 4.03 9.53 -0.54
N ARG A 31 4.01 10.63 0.23
CA ARG A 31 2.78 11.29 0.71
C ARG A 31 2.23 12.38 -0.21
N LEU A 32 2.95 12.71 -1.27
CA LEU A 32 2.53 13.72 -2.22
C LEU A 32 1.17 13.40 -2.82
N ALA A 33 0.30 14.40 -2.83
CA ALA A 33 -0.97 14.37 -3.51
C ALA A 33 -0.76 14.47 -5.03
N ILE A 34 -1.74 13.95 -5.79
CA ILE A 34 -1.67 13.93 -7.26
C ILE A 34 -1.49 15.32 -7.86
N HIS A 35 -2.02 16.38 -7.21
CA HIS A 35 -1.85 17.74 -7.68
C HIS A 35 -0.41 18.25 -7.48
N GLU A 36 0.21 17.98 -6.33
CA GLU A 36 1.60 18.34 -6.05
C GLU A 36 2.56 17.67 -7.06
N VAL A 37 2.33 16.38 -7.36
CA VAL A 37 3.09 15.65 -8.40
C VAL A 37 2.86 16.26 -9.79
N ALA A 38 1.63 16.67 -10.08
CA ALA A 38 1.29 17.25 -11.38
C ALA A 38 1.94 18.63 -11.58
N ASP A 39 1.97 19.45 -10.52
CA ASP A 39 2.56 20.79 -10.53
C ASP A 39 4.09 20.72 -10.65
N GLU A 40 4.74 19.81 -9.93
CA GLU A 40 6.20 19.61 -9.97
C GLU A 40 6.72 19.11 -11.33
N VAL A 41 5.88 18.34 -12.03
CA VAL A 41 6.22 17.73 -13.32
C VAL A 41 5.56 18.49 -14.49
N TRP A 42 4.81 19.56 -14.20
CA TRP A 42 4.11 20.40 -15.19
C TRP A 42 3.20 19.62 -16.13
N ILE A 43 2.48 18.63 -15.59
CA ILE A 43 1.52 17.81 -16.34
C ILE A 43 0.10 17.98 -15.78
N SER A 44 -0.90 17.51 -16.54
CA SER A 44 -2.27 17.50 -16.01
C SER A 44 -2.41 16.49 -14.86
N ARG A 45 -3.29 16.77 -13.88
CA ARG A 45 -3.65 15.83 -12.80
C ARG A 45 -4.10 14.45 -13.33
N GLY A 46 -4.81 14.44 -14.46
CA GLY A 46 -5.24 13.20 -15.12
C GLY A 46 -4.06 12.40 -15.70
N SER A 47 -3.09 13.09 -16.29
CA SER A 47 -1.83 12.49 -16.76
C SER A 47 -1.03 11.92 -15.59
N ALA A 48 -0.84 12.70 -14.51
CA ALA A 48 -0.14 12.26 -13.31
C ALA A 48 -0.79 10.99 -12.72
N ASN A 49 -2.12 10.97 -12.54
CA ASN A 49 -2.82 9.79 -12.06
C ASN A 49 -2.65 8.57 -13.00
N THR A 50 -2.64 8.79 -14.31
CA THR A 50 -2.43 7.71 -15.29
C THR A 50 -1.02 7.15 -15.20
N ILE A 51 0.00 8.01 -15.09
CA ILE A 51 1.41 7.60 -14.92
C ILE A 51 1.55 6.77 -13.64
N LEU A 52 1.02 7.26 -12.52
CA LEU A 52 1.09 6.57 -11.25
C LEU A 52 0.44 5.19 -11.29
N THR A 53 -0.77 5.10 -11.83
CA THR A 53 -1.57 3.88 -11.72
C THR A 53 -1.31 2.85 -12.83
N LYS A 54 -1.04 3.30 -14.06
CA LYS A 54 -0.86 2.45 -15.25
C LYS A 54 0.60 2.24 -15.60
N ASP A 55 1.43 3.27 -15.56
CA ASP A 55 2.84 3.18 -16.00
C ASP A 55 3.73 2.68 -14.86
N LEU A 56 3.59 3.26 -13.65
CA LEU A 56 4.38 2.90 -12.47
C LEU A 56 3.73 1.80 -11.62
N GLY A 57 2.48 1.42 -11.91
CA GLY A 57 1.79 0.37 -11.15
C GLY A 57 1.57 0.70 -9.67
N MET A 58 1.58 1.97 -9.29
CA MET A 58 1.36 2.44 -7.92
C MET A 58 -0.12 2.36 -7.55
N ARG A 59 -0.39 2.13 -6.28
CA ARG A 59 -1.71 2.24 -5.66
C ARG A 59 -1.61 3.23 -4.50
N ARG A 60 -2.62 4.08 -4.38
CA ARG A 60 -2.77 4.94 -3.20
C ARG A 60 -3.31 4.09 -2.04
N MET A 61 -2.47 3.81 -1.05
CA MET A 61 -2.88 3.24 0.23
C MET A 61 -2.86 4.35 1.28
N THR A 62 -4.05 4.75 1.76
CA THR A 62 -4.22 5.93 2.63
C THR A 62 -3.68 7.21 1.96
N ALA A 63 -2.79 7.96 2.61
CA ALA A 63 -2.09 9.13 2.06
C ALA A 63 -0.78 8.77 1.34
N LYS A 64 -0.45 7.48 1.11
CA LYS A 64 0.83 7.05 0.52
C LYS A 64 0.66 6.35 -0.84
N PHE A 65 1.54 6.63 -1.79
CA PHE A 65 1.67 5.85 -3.03
C PHE A 65 2.63 4.68 -2.82
N VAL A 66 2.15 3.46 -3.09
CA VAL A 66 2.90 2.21 -2.87
C VAL A 66 2.82 1.33 -4.12
N PRO A 67 3.92 0.68 -4.55
CA PRO A 67 3.87 -0.31 -5.62
C PRO A 67 2.85 -1.41 -5.32
N LYS A 68 2.06 -1.82 -6.33
CA LYS A 68 1.07 -2.90 -6.17
C LYS A 68 1.71 -4.28 -5.94
N LEU A 69 2.96 -4.45 -6.33
CA LEU A 69 3.76 -5.66 -6.21
C LEU A 69 5.11 -5.29 -5.61
N LEU A 70 5.64 -6.15 -4.74
CA LEU A 70 7.02 -6.03 -4.29
C LEU A 70 7.94 -6.12 -5.51
N SER A 71 9.00 -5.32 -5.55
CA SER A 71 10.03 -5.51 -6.56
C SER A 71 10.68 -6.90 -6.38
N PRO A 72 11.20 -7.53 -7.44
CA PRO A 72 11.91 -8.80 -7.32
C PRO A 72 13.04 -8.75 -6.28
N GLU A 73 13.72 -7.61 -6.18
CA GLU A 73 14.75 -7.37 -5.18
C GLU A 73 14.19 -7.35 -3.74
N GLN A 74 13.06 -6.68 -3.52
CA GLN A 74 12.40 -6.65 -2.22
C GLN A 74 11.92 -8.04 -1.81
N GLN A 75 11.37 -8.80 -2.77
CA GLN A 75 10.93 -10.17 -2.54
C GLN A 75 12.10 -11.08 -2.18
N LEU A 76 13.22 -11.00 -2.92
CA LEU A 76 14.43 -11.77 -2.62
C LEU A 76 15.00 -11.43 -1.23
N ARG A 77 14.99 -10.14 -0.86
CA ARG A 77 15.43 -9.69 0.47
C ARG A 77 14.55 -10.26 1.59
N LEU A 78 13.24 -10.28 1.39
CA LEU A 78 12.29 -10.88 2.33
C LEU A 78 12.47 -12.39 2.42
N GLU A 79 12.55 -13.09 1.29
CA GLU A 79 12.76 -14.54 1.23
C GLU A 79 14.09 -14.93 1.91
N GLY A 80 15.17 -14.19 1.65
CA GLY A 80 16.45 -14.39 2.32
C GLY A 80 16.38 -14.18 3.84
N PHE A 81 15.63 -13.16 4.30
CA PHE A 81 15.41 -12.94 5.72
C PHE A 81 14.61 -14.08 6.37
N LEU A 82 13.51 -14.50 5.74
CA LEU A 82 12.68 -15.61 6.22
C LEU A 82 13.47 -16.91 6.31
N ALA A 83 14.26 -17.23 5.27
CA ALA A 83 15.13 -18.40 5.25
C ALA A 83 16.20 -18.35 6.34
N LYS A 84 16.84 -17.19 6.55
CA LYS A 84 17.86 -16.99 7.60
C LYS A 84 17.30 -17.22 9.00
N HIS A 85 16.04 -16.87 9.24
CA HIS A 85 15.38 -17.04 10.53
C HIS A 85 14.58 -18.36 10.64
N GLY A 86 14.61 -19.22 9.63
CA GLY A 86 13.88 -20.49 9.63
C GLY A 86 12.37 -20.32 9.68
N ILE A 87 11.84 -19.19 9.17
CA ILE A 87 10.40 -18.90 9.16
C ILE A 87 9.81 -19.52 7.89
N PRO A 88 8.95 -20.55 8.00
CA PRO A 88 8.35 -21.17 6.82
C PRO A 88 7.39 -20.19 6.13
N GLN A 89 7.60 -19.99 4.83
CA GLN A 89 6.72 -19.14 4.03
C GLN A 89 5.51 -19.94 3.55
N VAL A 90 4.31 -19.55 3.99
CA VAL A 90 3.06 -20.10 3.45
C VAL A 90 2.77 -19.41 2.11
N ARG A 91 2.52 -20.20 1.06
CA ARG A 91 2.13 -19.65 -0.25
C ARG A 91 0.72 -19.07 -0.15
N GLN A 92 0.58 -17.77 -0.42
CA GLN A 92 -0.70 -17.08 -0.50
C GLN A 92 -0.86 -16.44 -1.87
N ALA A 93 -2.08 -16.42 -2.40
CA ALA A 93 -2.39 -15.67 -3.60
C ALA A 93 -2.28 -14.15 -3.32
N PRO A 94 -1.93 -13.32 -4.31
CA PRO A 94 -1.95 -11.89 -4.13
C PRO A 94 -3.34 -11.40 -3.70
N TYR A 95 -3.40 -10.68 -2.58
CA TYR A 95 -4.63 -10.08 -2.02
C TYR A 95 -5.72 -11.12 -1.64
N SER A 96 -5.40 -12.04 -0.72
CA SER A 96 -6.36 -12.92 -0.03
C SER A 96 -6.70 -12.41 1.38
N PRO A 97 -7.59 -11.39 1.52
CA PRO A 97 -7.94 -10.82 2.81
C PRO A 97 -8.69 -11.78 3.74
N ASP A 98 -9.28 -12.84 3.18
CA ASP A 98 -9.97 -13.92 3.87
C ASP A 98 -9.02 -14.91 4.57
N MET A 99 -7.74 -14.90 4.21
CA MET A 99 -6.75 -15.85 4.73
C MET A 99 -5.83 -15.26 5.80
N ALA A 100 -5.96 -13.97 6.12
CA ALA A 100 -5.11 -13.31 7.10
C ALA A 100 -5.83 -13.19 8.46
N PRO A 101 -5.41 -13.96 9.49
CA PRO A 101 -6.04 -13.89 10.82
C PRO A 101 -5.99 -12.51 11.46
N CYS A 102 -5.02 -11.69 11.06
CA CYS A 102 -4.94 -10.31 11.47
C CYS A 102 -6.17 -9.50 11.00
N ASP A 103 -6.60 -9.69 9.75
CA ASP A 103 -7.67 -8.90 9.14
C ASP A 103 -9.06 -9.29 9.64
N PHE A 104 -9.33 -10.59 9.80
CA PHE A 104 -10.66 -11.07 10.22
C PHE A 104 -10.83 -11.23 11.74
N TRP A 105 -9.76 -11.45 12.51
CA TRP A 105 -9.85 -11.73 13.95
C TRP A 105 -9.23 -10.63 14.82
N LEU A 106 -7.96 -10.29 14.59
CA LEU A 106 -7.22 -9.37 15.48
C LEU A 106 -7.70 -7.92 15.34
N PHE A 107 -7.77 -7.40 14.11
CA PHE A 107 -8.10 -5.99 13.88
C PHE A 107 -9.53 -5.62 14.30
N PRO A 108 -10.56 -6.45 14.12
CA PRO A 108 -11.88 -6.17 14.67
C PRO A 108 -11.89 -6.05 16.20
N ARG A 109 -11.15 -6.92 16.90
CA ARG A 109 -11.02 -6.86 18.37
C ARG A 109 -10.27 -5.63 18.85
N LEU A 110 -9.31 -5.15 18.06
CA LEU A 110 -8.59 -3.91 18.35
C LEU A 110 -9.42 -2.66 18.05
N LYS A 111 -10.11 -2.63 16.90
CA LYS A 111 -10.80 -1.43 16.40
C LYS A 111 -12.13 -1.15 17.10
N THR A 112 -12.86 -2.19 17.50
CA THR A 112 -14.16 -2.04 18.19
C THR A 112 -14.09 -1.17 19.45
N PRO A 113 -13.21 -1.42 20.43
CA PRO A 113 -13.11 -0.60 21.65
C PRO A 113 -12.51 0.79 21.38
N LEU A 114 -11.71 0.95 20.33
CA LEU A 114 -11.13 2.23 19.94
C LEU A 114 -12.07 3.11 19.10
N LYS A 115 -13.22 2.57 18.68
CA LYS A 115 -14.14 3.26 17.80
C LYS A 115 -14.79 4.44 18.52
N GLY A 116 -14.66 5.63 17.94
CA GLY A 116 -15.23 6.86 18.49
C GLY A 116 -14.33 7.59 19.49
N SER A 117 -13.24 6.97 19.93
CA SER A 117 -12.23 7.60 20.79
C SER A 117 -11.34 8.54 19.98
N ARG A 118 -11.02 9.71 20.57
CA ARG A 118 -9.98 10.61 20.06
C ARG A 118 -8.79 10.54 21.01
N PHE A 119 -7.59 10.52 20.44
CA PHE A 119 -6.35 10.49 21.19
C PHE A 119 -5.50 11.66 20.71
N ASP A 120 -5.05 12.50 21.63
CA ASP A 120 -4.23 13.66 21.30
C ASP A 120 -2.76 13.27 21.15
N ASN A 121 -2.30 12.28 21.95
CA ASN A 121 -0.90 11.90 22.00
C ASN A 121 -0.66 10.41 21.71
N ARG A 122 0.53 10.09 21.18
CA ARG A 122 0.96 8.71 20.89
C ARG A 122 0.92 7.81 22.13
N LYS A 123 1.20 8.37 23.31
CA LYS A 123 1.22 7.62 24.58
C LYS A 123 -0.19 7.13 24.95
N ASP A 124 -1.21 7.92 24.66
CA ASP A 124 -2.60 7.57 24.94
C ASP A 124 -3.06 6.43 24.03
N ILE A 125 -2.62 6.44 22.76
CA ILE A 125 -2.86 5.34 21.82
C ILE A 125 -2.20 4.06 22.34
N GLN A 126 -0.92 4.11 22.75
CA GLN A 126 -0.20 2.95 23.29
C GLN A 126 -0.92 2.37 24.52
N ASN A 127 -1.35 3.24 25.43
CA ASN A 127 -2.07 2.82 26.63
C ASN A 127 -3.44 2.19 26.28
N ALA A 128 -4.20 2.80 25.36
CA ALA A 128 -5.47 2.23 24.91
C ALA A 128 -5.30 0.87 24.23
N THR A 129 -4.19 0.66 23.51
CA THR A 129 -3.86 -0.63 22.90
C THR A 129 -3.34 -1.68 23.89
N ALA A 130 -3.08 -1.33 25.15
CA ALA A 130 -2.61 -2.28 26.16
C ALA A 130 -3.62 -3.41 26.43
N GLN A 131 -4.90 -3.19 26.13
CA GLN A 131 -5.96 -4.20 26.17
C GLN A 131 -5.67 -5.43 25.28
N LEU A 132 -4.81 -5.29 24.25
CA LEU A 132 -4.34 -6.42 23.45
C LEU A 132 -3.63 -7.49 24.29
N HIS A 133 -2.90 -7.09 25.34
CA HIS A 133 -2.20 -8.03 26.22
C HIS A 133 -3.17 -8.83 27.10
N ALA A 134 -4.41 -8.37 27.26
CA ALA A 134 -5.44 -9.07 28.02
C ALA A 134 -6.15 -10.17 27.22
N ILE A 135 -5.91 -10.28 25.89
CA ILE A 135 -6.51 -11.33 25.06
C ILE A 135 -5.81 -12.68 25.36
N PRO A 136 -6.53 -13.69 25.90
CA PRO A 136 -5.95 -15.01 26.15
C PRO A 136 -5.52 -15.68 24.84
N LYS A 137 -4.41 -16.43 24.86
CA LYS A 137 -3.87 -17.13 23.68
C LYS A 137 -4.85 -18.17 23.12
N GLU A 138 -5.66 -18.75 24.00
CA GLU A 138 -6.68 -19.74 23.71
C GLU A 138 -7.82 -19.14 22.88
N SER A 139 -8.04 -17.82 22.97
CA SER A 139 -9.10 -17.12 22.23
C SER A 139 -8.92 -17.17 20.72
N PHE A 140 -7.69 -17.43 20.26
CA PHE A 140 -7.37 -17.57 18.83
C PHE A 140 -7.58 -18.99 18.31
N HIS A 141 -7.50 -20.01 19.19
CA HIS A 141 -7.61 -21.41 18.79
C HIS A 141 -8.99 -21.78 18.24
N ASN A 142 -10.02 -20.98 18.52
CA ASN A 142 -11.36 -21.19 17.97
C ASN A 142 -11.52 -20.69 16.52
N TYR A 143 -10.47 -20.11 15.92
CA TYR A 143 -10.51 -19.45 14.61
C TYR A 143 -9.49 -20.01 13.60
N VAL A 144 -8.71 -21.02 13.98
CA VAL A 144 -7.68 -21.68 13.15
C VAL A 144 -7.81 -23.18 13.25
#